data_AF-A0A419YCE5-F1
#
_entry.id   AF-A0A419YCE5-F1
#
_cell.length_a   1.000
_cell.length_b   1.000
_cell.length_c   1.000
_cell.angle_alpha   90.00
_cell.angle_beta   90.00
_cell.angle_gamma   90.00
#
_symmetry.space_group_name_H-M   'P 1'
#
loop_
_entity.id
_entity.type
_entity.pdbx_description
1 polymer ?
#
loop_
_entity_poly.entity_id
_entity_poly.type
_entity_poly.pdbx_seq_one_letter_code
_entity_poly.pdbx_strand_id
1 'polypeptide(L)'
;MGTPERTPELTVELTAERTPEPPARPAAGPGGEPRSGGQPRRAGGQPQRGPHARRVADRLSVQFRVPVEPQYEPAGRRWTLRWYDGPTVDSVRCALERLFPDGDGFAVRRDLTTRALVLAAIRETRAGAMHRSEGSWGQRYHLEQLLADRDHPDRTADPREAAMLERLLTAATAESVRGLAAPDLSRAFDLVARNGVAWLLPEHRLAGPADRDALALAPLEYLTSRYATGVHRTAWETALAVLPLRAAVAAAHQDPDPDPDAARAALTLLPALRAQVSAELDAIERRLAGAAAGSTPTA
;
A
#
# COMPACT_ATOMS: atom_id res chain seq x y z
N MET A 1 -26.23 43.21 33.57
CA MET A 1 -26.90 43.50 32.29
C MET A 1 -25.82 43.84 31.28
N GLY A 2 -25.31 42.82 30.58
CA GLY A 2 -24.30 42.97 29.53
C GLY A 2 -24.92 42.59 28.20
N THR A 3 -24.84 43.50 27.24
CA THR A 3 -25.27 43.32 25.85
C THR A 3 -24.40 42.26 25.15
N PRO A 4 -24.98 41.32 24.39
CA PRO A 4 -24.19 40.39 23.59
C PRO A 4 -23.73 41.06 22.28
N GLU A 5 -22.43 40.97 22.01
CA GLU A 5 -21.83 41.33 20.73
C GLU A 5 -22.30 40.38 19.63
N ARG A 6 -22.80 40.95 18.53
CA ARG A 6 -23.17 40.25 17.30
C ARG A 6 -21.91 39.97 16.47
N THR A 7 -21.62 38.71 16.25
CA THR A 7 -20.68 38.23 15.22
C THR A 7 -21.31 38.41 13.82
N PRO A 8 -20.59 38.93 12.82
CA PRO A 8 -21.11 39.06 11.47
C PRO A 8 -21.13 37.70 10.74
N GLU A 9 -22.27 37.40 10.11
CA GLU A 9 -22.44 36.30 9.15
C GLU A 9 -21.63 36.58 7.88
N LEU A 10 -20.65 35.72 7.59
CA LEU A 10 -19.95 35.67 6.32
C LEU A 10 -20.78 34.84 5.34
N THR A 11 -21.54 35.52 4.49
CA THR A 11 -22.19 34.93 3.31
C THR A 11 -21.13 34.58 2.28
N VAL A 12 -20.89 33.29 2.07
CA VAL A 12 -20.04 32.79 0.97
C VAL A 12 -20.93 32.62 -0.26
N GLU A 13 -20.81 33.52 -1.23
CA GLU A 13 -21.39 33.37 -2.56
C GLU A 13 -20.72 32.21 -3.30
N LEU A 14 -21.44 31.10 -3.45
CA LEU A 14 -21.08 29.99 -4.34
C LEU A 14 -21.20 30.45 -5.80
N THR A 15 -20.06 30.78 -6.41
CA THR A 15 -19.94 30.96 -7.85
C THR A 15 -19.94 29.58 -8.51
N ALA A 16 -21.02 29.24 -9.20
CA ALA A 16 -21.13 28.02 -10.00
C ALA A 16 -20.19 28.10 -11.22
N GLU A 17 -19.03 27.43 -11.13
CA GLU A 17 -18.17 27.20 -12.29
C GLU A 17 -18.90 26.30 -13.30
N ARG A 18 -19.10 26.86 -14.50
CA ARG A 18 -19.64 26.19 -15.68
C ARG A 18 -18.66 25.10 -16.14
N THR A 19 -19.10 23.85 -16.07
CA THR A 19 -18.47 22.71 -16.76
C THR A 19 -18.54 22.92 -18.28
N PRO A 20 -17.41 22.86 -19.02
CA PRO A 20 -17.44 22.91 -20.48
C PRO A 20 -18.00 21.61 -21.06
N GLU A 21 -18.97 21.79 -21.95
CA GLU A 21 -19.67 20.78 -22.75
C GLU A 21 -18.69 20.06 -23.72
N PRO A 22 -18.70 18.71 -23.81
CA PRO A 22 -17.83 17.98 -24.73
C PRO A 22 -18.30 18.13 -26.19
N PRO A 23 -17.40 18.24 -27.17
CA PRO A 23 -17.78 18.39 -28.57
C PRO A 23 -18.47 17.12 -29.12
N ALA A 24 -19.56 17.37 -29.85
CA ALA A 24 -20.39 16.37 -30.50
C ALA A 24 -19.58 15.46 -31.46
N ARG A 25 -19.84 14.15 -31.38
CA ARG A 25 -19.36 13.16 -32.34
C ARG A 25 -20.02 13.40 -33.71
N PRO A 26 -19.27 13.47 -34.81
CA PRO A 26 -19.86 13.52 -36.15
C PRO A 26 -20.50 12.19 -36.52
N ALA A 27 -21.65 12.30 -37.19
CA ALA A 27 -22.53 11.24 -37.62
C ALA A 27 -21.89 10.29 -38.64
N ALA A 28 -22.22 9.01 -38.52
CA ALA A 28 -21.92 7.98 -39.51
C ALA A 28 -22.76 8.22 -40.78
N GLY A 29 -22.09 8.44 -41.90
CA GLY A 29 -22.69 8.39 -43.24
C GLY A 29 -22.73 6.95 -43.78
N PRO A 30 -23.78 6.55 -44.53
CA PRO A 30 -23.92 5.22 -45.09
C PRO A 30 -23.39 5.13 -46.54
N GLY A 31 -23.04 3.91 -46.97
CA GLY A 31 -23.16 3.48 -48.36
C GLY A 31 -21.90 3.57 -49.22
N GLY A 32 -21.21 2.44 -49.38
CA GLY A 32 -20.21 2.22 -50.42
C GLY A 32 -20.00 0.73 -50.66
N GLU A 33 -20.64 0.20 -51.70
CA GLU A 33 -20.62 -1.20 -52.15
C GLU A 33 -19.23 -1.71 -52.60
N PRO A 34 -19.04 -3.04 -52.66
CA PRO A 34 -17.74 -3.68 -52.76
C PRO A 34 -17.28 -3.85 -54.22
N ARG A 35 -16.07 -3.41 -54.54
CA ARG A 35 -15.39 -3.78 -55.79
C ARG A 35 -14.35 -4.86 -55.56
N SER A 36 -14.60 -5.95 -56.27
CA SER A 36 -13.79 -7.14 -56.50
C SER A 36 -12.33 -6.89 -56.87
N GLY A 37 -11.49 -7.86 -56.51
CA GLY A 37 -10.41 -8.30 -57.41
C GLY A 37 -9.01 -7.81 -57.09
N GLY A 38 -8.50 -8.13 -55.91
CA GLY A 38 -7.07 -8.04 -55.59
C GLY A 38 -6.55 -9.38 -55.09
N GLN A 39 -5.83 -10.11 -55.95
CA GLN A 39 -5.16 -11.37 -55.65
C GLN A 39 -4.33 -11.27 -54.35
N PRO A 40 -4.38 -12.28 -53.46
CA PRO A 40 -3.52 -12.32 -52.28
C PRO A 40 -2.09 -12.59 -52.74
N ARG A 41 -1.29 -11.52 -52.90
CA ARG A 41 0.17 -11.63 -52.82
C ARG A 41 0.51 -12.17 -51.44
N ARG A 42 0.71 -13.48 -51.38
CA ARG A 42 1.32 -14.22 -50.27
C ARG A 42 2.72 -13.66 -50.02
N ALA A 43 2.83 -12.60 -49.25
CA ALA A 43 3.99 -12.33 -48.41
C ALA A 43 3.66 -12.88 -47.00
N GLY A 44 3.48 -14.19 -46.93
CA GLY A 44 3.23 -14.94 -45.69
C GLY A 44 4.52 -15.09 -44.90
N GLY A 45 5.02 -13.99 -44.33
CA GLY A 45 6.00 -14.03 -43.23
C GLY A 45 5.26 -14.10 -41.89
N GLN A 46 4.53 -15.18 -41.62
CA GLN A 46 3.92 -15.43 -40.31
C GLN A 46 4.99 -15.90 -39.28
N PRO A 47 4.76 -15.69 -37.98
CA PRO A 47 5.79 -15.44 -36.97
C PRO A 47 6.48 -16.74 -36.49
N GLN A 48 7.60 -17.09 -37.13
CA GLN A 48 8.40 -18.29 -36.78
C GLN A 48 8.98 -18.31 -35.36
N ARG A 49 8.78 -17.26 -34.56
CA ARG A 49 9.32 -17.15 -33.19
C ARG A 49 8.36 -17.63 -32.08
N GLY A 50 7.16 -18.11 -32.39
CA GLY A 50 6.19 -18.55 -31.37
C GLY A 50 6.70 -19.67 -30.44
N PRO A 51 7.16 -20.81 -30.97
CA PRO A 51 7.75 -21.88 -30.15
C PRO A 51 9.00 -21.44 -29.39
N HIS A 52 9.78 -20.53 -29.97
CA HIS A 52 10.97 -19.96 -29.31
C HIS A 52 10.59 -19.08 -28.13
N ALA A 53 9.67 -18.13 -28.32
CA ALA A 53 9.16 -17.26 -27.27
C ALA A 53 8.59 -18.06 -26.08
N ARG A 54 7.89 -19.17 -26.35
CA ARG A 54 7.41 -20.09 -25.31
C ARG A 54 8.55 -20.73 -24.52
N ARG A 55 9.57 -21.30 -25.18
CA ARG A 55 10.73 -21.88 -24.49
C ARG A 55 11.48 -20.85 -23.63
N VAL A 56 11.61 -19.62 -24.11
CA VAL A 56 12.21 -18.52 -23.34
C VAL A 56 11.36 -18.20 -22.11
N ALA A 57 10.04 -18.05 -22.31
CA ALA A 57 9.10 -17.78 -21.23
C ALA A 57 9.10 -18.90 -20.17
N ASP A 58 9.11 -20.17 -20.58
CA ASP A 58 9.17 -21.32 -19.67
C ASP A 58 10.45 -21.31 -18.82
N ARG A 59 11.60 -21.02 -19.44
CA ARG A 59 12.89 -20.95 -18.73
C ARG A 59 12.91 -19.82 -17.70
N LEU A 60 12.43 -18.63 -18.08
CA LEU A 60 12.29 -17.51 -17.14
C LEU A 60 11.29 -17.84 -16.03
N SER A 61 10.20 -18.54 -16.35
CA SER A 61 9.19 -18.93 -15.38
C SER A 61 9.76 -19.86 -14.31
N VAL A 62 10.58 -20.84 -14.71
CA VAL A 62 11.30 -21.73 -13.78
C VAL A 62 12.31 -20.94 -12.95
N GLN A 63 13.10 -20.06 -13.57
CA GLN A 63 14.14 -19.29 -12.90
C GLN A 63 13.58 -18.37 -11.82
N PHE A 64 12.54 -17.61 -12.13
CA PHE A 64 11.97 -16.61 -11.23
C PHE A 64 10.79 -17.12 -10.40
N ARG A 65 10.35 -18.37 -10.65
CA ARG A 65 9.19 -19.00 -10.01
C ARG A 65 7.91 -18.17 -10.14
N VAL A 66 7.73 -17.53 -11.30
CA VAL A 66 6.51 -16.77 -11.66
C VAL A 66 6.11 -17.13 -13.09
N PRO A 67 4.82 -17.25 -13.42
CA PRO A 67 4.40 -17.47 -14.79
C PRO A 67 4.79 -16.29 -15.69
N VAL A 68 5.54 -16.56 -16.75
CA VAL A 68 5.85 -15.61 -17.82
C VAL A 68 5.11 -16.06 -19.08
N GLU A 69 4.33 -15.15 -19.66
CA GLU A 69 3.49 -15.39 -20.82
C GLU A 69 4.04 -14.66 -22.05
N PRO A 70 4.31 -15.34 -23.17
CA PRO A 70 4.67 -14.69 -24.41
C PRO A 70 3.42 -14.18 -25.13
N GLN A 71 3.35 -12.88 -25.37
CA GLN A 71 2.28 -12.21 -26.13
C GLN A 71 2.84 -11.60 -27.41
N TYR A 72 2.25 -11.94 -28.57
CA TYR A 72 2.61 -11.29 -29.82
C TYR A 72 1.84 -9.98 -29.96
N GLU A 73 2.56 -8.87 -30.17
CA GLU A 73 2.00 -7.53 -30.39
C GLU A 73 1.96 -7.25 -31.91
N PRO A 74 0.79 -7.25 -32.57
CA PRO A 74 0.70 -7.10 -34.02
C PRO A 74 1.18 -5.73 -34.52
N ALA A 75 0.90 -4.68 -33.76
CA ALA A 75 1.26 -3.30 -34.12
C ALA A 75 2.79 -3.11 -34.17
N GLY A 76 3.51 -3.67 -33.21
CA GLY A 76 4.98 -3.63 -33.15
C GLY A 76 5.68 -4.79 -33.85
N ARG A 77 4.92 -5.76 -34.39
CA ARG A 77 5.43 -7.03 -34.95
C ARG A 77 6.48 -7.71 -34.07
N ARG A 78 6.30 -7.64 -32.75
CA ARG A 78 7.28 -8.14 -31.76
C ARG A 78 6.62 -9.01 -30.71
N TRP A 79 7.41 -9.88 -30.10
CA TRP A 79 7.00 -10.69 -28.96
C TRP A 79 7.31 -9.94 -27.67
N THR A 80 6.34 -9.87 -26.77
CA THR A 80 6.47 -9.32 -25.42
C THR A 80 6.38 -10.45 -24.42
N LEU A 81 7.35 -10.55 -23.52
CA LEU A 81 7.30 -11.45 -22.37
C LEU A 81 6.64 -10.70 -21.23
N ARG A 82 5.47 -11.19 -20.81
CA ARG A 82 4.60 -10.55 -19.84
C ARG A 82 4.54 -11.38 -18.55
N TRP A 83 4.62 -10.75 -17.40
CA TRP A 83 4.40 -11.43 -16.12
C TRP A 83 3.69 -10.50 -15.14
N TYR A 84 3.11 -11.08 -14.10
CA TYR A 84 2.42 -10.37 -13.04
C TYR A 84 3.25 -10.40 -11.75
N ASP A 85 3.34 -9.25 -11.10
CA ASP A 85 4.16 -9.04 -9.91
C ASP A 85 5.58 -9.56 -10.15
N GLY A 86 6.20 -10.29 -9.22
CA GLY A 86 7.44 -10.99 -9.54
C GLY A 86 8.69 -10.09 -9.66
N PRO A 87 9.74 -10.54 -10.37
CA PRO A 87 10.99 -9.79 -10.50
C PRO A 87 10.82 -8.47 -11.25
N THR A 88 11.74 -7.53 -11.04
CA THR A 88 11.79 -6.27 -11.81
C THR A 88 12.04 -6.53 -13.30
N VAL A 89 11.69 -5.54 -14.11
CA VAL A 89 11.96 -5.57 -15.56
C VAL A 89 13.45 -5.72 -15.84
N ASP A 90 14.29 -5.02 -15.09
CA ASP A 90 15.75 -5.05 -15.28
C ASP A 90 16.36 -6.40 -14.86
N SER A 91 15.84 -7.03 -13.80
CA SER A 91 16.22 -8.40 -13.42
C SER A 91 15.92 -9.40 -14.54
N VAL A 92 14.76 -9.28 -15.20
CA VAL A 92 14.39 -10.14 -16.34
C VAL A 92 15.25 -9.84 -17.57
N ARG A 93 15.55 -8.57 -17.86
CA ARG A 93 16.46 -8.19 -18.95
C ARG A 93 17.86 -8.76 -18.75
N CYS A 94 18.43 -8.59 -17.56
CA CYS A 94 19.72 -9.18 -17.22
C CYS A 94 19.72 -10.72 -17.33
N ALA A 95 18.60 -11.38 -17.02
CA ALA A 95 18.49 -12.83 -17.22
C ALA A 95 18.41 -13.20 -18.71
N LEU A 96 17.66 -12.45 -19.51
CA LEU A 96 17.57 -12.65 -20.96
C LEU A 96 18.93 -12.48 -21.63
N GLU A 97 19.68 -11.44 -21.30
CA GLU A 97 21.02 -11.19 -21.86
C GLU A 97 21.99 -12.33 -21.54
N ARG A 98 21.93 -12.91 -20.33
CA ARG A 98 22.77 -14.05 -19.94
C ARG A 98 22.37 -15.34 -20.64
N LEU A 99 21.07 -15.57 -20.83
CA LEU A 99 20.55 -16.80 -21.43
C LEU A 99 20.64 -16.79 -22.96
N PHE A 100 20.59 -15.60 -23.57
CA PHE A 100 20.51 -15.38 -25.01
C PHE A 100 21.37 -14.17 -25.41
N PRO A 101 22.71 -14.30 -25.38
CA PRO A 101 23.63 -13.17 -25.62
C PRO A 101 23.54 -12.59 -27.04
N ASP A 102 23.08 -13.37 -28.02
CA ASP A 102 22.87 -12.91 -29.40
C ASP A 102 21.63 -12.01 -29.57
N GLY A 103 20.86 -11.80 -28.50
CA GLY A 103 19.75 -10.86 -28.45
C GLY A 103 18.51 -11.33 -29.22
N ASP A 104 17.51 -11.86 -28.51
CA ASP A 104 16.27 -12.31 -29.13
C ASP A 104 15.28 -11.17 -29.49
N GLY A 105 15.57 -9.94 -29.07
CA GLY A 105 14.75 -8.75 -29.36
C GLY A 105 13.36 -8.77 -28.71
N PHE A 106 13.17 -9.54 -27.64
CA PHE A 106 11.91 -9.57 -26.89
C PHE A 106 11.66 -8.22 -26.19
N ALA A 107 10.45 -7.69 -26.31
CA ALA A 107 9.98 -6.72 -25.35
C ALA A 107 9.67 -7.42 -24.03
N VAL A 108 9.76 -6.69 -22.92
CA VAL A 108 9.45 -7.20 -21.58
C VAL A 108 8.46 -6.26 -20.93
N ARG A 109 7.46 -6.81 -20.25
CA ARG A 109 6.44 -6.04 -19.56
C ARG A 109 6.06 -6.74 -18.27
N ARG A 110 6.11 -5.96 -17.19
CA ARG A 110 5.60 -6.36 -15.89
C ARG A 110 4.29 -5.62 -15.63
N ASP A 111 3.25 -6.34 -15.24
CA ASP A 111 2.04 -5.72 -14.72
C ASP A 111 1.90 -6.03 -13.23
N LEU A 112 1.27 -5.12 -12.49
CA LEU A 112 1.06 -5.26 -11.05
C LEU A 112 -0.37 -5.70 -10.79
N THR A 113 -0.55 -6.66 -9.89
CA THR A 113 -1.87 -7.11 -9.48
C THR A 113 -2.51 -6.13 -8.49
N THR A 114 -3.84 -6.22 -8.36
CA THR A 114 -4.58 -5.52 -7.29
C THR A 114 -3.98 -5.81 -5.92
N ARG A 115 -3.54 -7.06 -5.69
CA ARG A 115 -2.91 -7.47 -4.43
C ARG A 115 -1.65 -6.65 -4.14
N ALA A 116 -0.73 -6.57 -5.09
CA ALA A 116 0.52 -5.82 -4.93
C ALA A 116 0.27 -4.33 -4.68
N LEU A 117 -0.66 -3.72 -5.42
CA LEU A 117 -1.01 -2.31 -5.28
C LEU A 117 -1.68 -2.01 -3.93
N VAL A 118 -2.61 -2.86 -3.49
CA VAL A 118 -3.27 -2.74 -2.19
C VAL A 118 -2.29 -2.93 -1.04
N LEU A 119 -1.37 -3.89 -1.16
CA LEU A 119 -0.31 -4.10 -0.17
C LEU A 119 0.62 -2.87 -0.08
N ALA A 120 0.97 -2.27 -1.22
CA ALA A 120 1.73 -1.03 -1.22
C ALA A 120 0.95 0.13 -0.57
N ALA A 121 -0.35 0.26 -0.83
CA ALA A 121 -1.19 1.26 -0.18
C ALA A 121 -1.20 1.13 1.36
N ILE A 122 -1.27 -0.11 1.89
CA ILE A 122 -1.16 -0.35 3.34
C ILE A 122 0.19 0.14 3.86
N ARG A 123 1.29 -0.20 3.17
CA ARG A 123 2.66 0.16 3.58
C ARG A 123 2.89 1.68 3.54
N GLU A 124 2.51 2.33 2.45
CA GLU A 124 2.68 3.78 2.29
C GLU A 124 1.80 4.58 3.26
N THR A 125 0.59 4.08 3.55
CA THR A 125 -0.28 4.67 4.57
C THR A 125 0.35 4.56 5.96
N ARG A 126 0.91 3.40 6.31
CA ARG A 126 1.65 3.21 7.58
C ARG A 126 2.92 4.06 7.67
N ALA A 127 3.58 4.30 6.54
CA ALA A 127 4.74 5.19 6.46
C ALA A 127 4.36 6.68 6.53
N GLY A 128 3.06 7.02 6.46
CA GLY A 128 2.57 8.40 6.42
C GLY A 128 2.76 9.09 5.07
N ALA A 129 3.15 8.36 4.03
CA ALA A 129 3.39 8.88 2.68
C ALA A 129 2.09 9.01 1.86
N MET A 130 1.08 8.19 2.17
CA MET A 130 -0.21 8.23 1.48
C MET A 130 -1.16 9.20 2.19
N HIS A 131 -1.49 10.31 1.54
CA HIS A 131 -2.43 11.32 2.06
C HIS A 131 -3.88 11.04 1.61
N ARG A 132 -4.86 11.44 2.44
CA ARG A 132 -6.30 11.20 2.21
C ARG A 132 -6.89 11.90 0.97
N SER A 133 -6.10 12.70 0.24
CA SER A 133 -6.60 13.69 -0.72
C SER A 133 -6.23 13.45 -2.19
N GLU A 134 -5.49 12.38 -2.51
CA GLU A 134 -5.18 12.07 -3.90
C GLU A 134 -6.28 11.20 -4.50
N GLY A 135 -6.92 11.65 -5.59
CA GLY A 135 -7.88 10.83 -6.32
C GLY A 135 -7.28 9.48 -6.73
N SER A 136 -8.11 8.45 -6.87
CA SER A 136 -7.71 7.04 -7.07
C SER A 136 -6.71 6.81 -8.23
N TRP A 137 -6.75 7.65 -9.28
CA TRP A 137 -5.82 7.59 -10.40
C TRP A 137 -4.39 8.06 -10.07
N GLY A 138 -4.26 9.13 -9.27
CA GLY A 138 -2.95 9.63 -8.83
C GLY A 138 -2.25 8.63 -7.91
N GLN A 139 -3.02 8.05 -6.98
CA GLN A 139 -2.56 7.02 -6.06
C GLN A 139 -2.05 5.77 -6.81
N ARG A 140 -2.81 5.30 -7.80
CA ARG A 140 -2.39 4.15 -8.62
C ARG A 140 -1.04 4.40 -9.28
N TYR A 141 -0.89 5.52 -9.99
CA TYR A 141 0.34 5.83 -10.71
C TYR A 141 1.53 5.95 -9.75
N HIS A 142 1.34 6.63 -8.61
CA HIS A 142 2.36 6.74 -7.57
C HIS A 142 2.83 5.37 -7.06
N LEU A 143 1.89 4.47 -6.74
CA LEU A 143 2.21 3.12 -6.27
C LEU A 143 2.86 2.26 -7.37
N GLU A 144 2.44 2.40 -8.63
CA GLU A 144 3.10 1.71 -9.75
C GLU A 144 4.57 2.14 -9.91
N GLN A 145 4.87 3.43 -9.75
CA GLN A 145 6.26 3.94 -9.76
C GLN A 145 7.06 3.41 -8.57
N LEU A 146 6.50 3.44 -7.37
CA LEU A 146 7.15 2.93 -6.16
C LEU A 146 7.49 1.44 -6.26
N LEU A 147 6.63 0.66 -6.93
CA LEU A 147 6.78 -0.78 -7.09
C LEU A 147 7.64 -1.18 -8.30
N ALA A 148 8.01 -0.25 -9.17
CA ALA A 148 8.75 -0.52 -10.41
C ALA A 148 10.06 -1.30 -10.15
N ASP A 149 10.81 -0.85 -9.14
CA ASP A 149 12.12 -1.38 -8.77
C ASP A 149 12.08 -2.42 -7.64
N ARG A 150 10.88 -2.80 -7.20
CA ARG A 150 10.70 -3.78 -6.12
C ARG A 150 10.46 -5.17 -6.68
N ASP A 151 11.31 -6.13 -6.32
CA ASP A 151 11.06 -7.55 -6.59
C ASP A 151 9.91 -8.07 -5.71
N HIS A 152 9.03 -8.89 -6.32
CA HIS A 152 7.91 -9.60 -5.68
C HIS A 152 7.05 -8.73 -4.75
N PRO A 153 6.40 -7.68 -5.26
CA PRO A 153 5.73 -6.64 -4.48
C PRO A 153 4.44 -7.14 -3.82
N ASP A 154 3.91 -8.25 -4.30
CA ASP A 154 2.77 -8.99 -3.77
C ASP A 154 3.10 -9.78 -2.48
N ARG A 155 4.38 -9.96 -2.16
CA ARG A 155 4.82 -10.68 -0.97
C ARG A 155 4.73 -9.81 0.28
N THR A 156 4.07 -10.37 1.29
CA THR A 156 3.93 -9.78 2.62
C THR A 156 5.19 -10.04 3.44
N ALA A 157 5.55 -9.11 4.32
CA ALA A 157 6.72 -9.20 5.19
C ALA A 157 6.48 -10.15 6.38
N ASP A 158 5.25 -10.20 6.88
CA ASP A 158 4.87 -10.96 8.06
C ASP A 158 3.39 -11.44 7.99
N PRO A 159 2.96 -12.35 8.89
CA PRO A 159 1.59 -12.86 8.91
C PRO A 159 0.52 -11.78 9.19
N ARG A 160 0.85 -10.71 9.90
CA ARG A 160 -0.09 -9.64 10.24
C ARG A 160 -0.39 -8.78 9.03
N GLU A 161 0.64 -8.41 8.27
CA GLU A 161 0.50 -7.71 7.01
C GLU A 161 -0.33 -8.54 6.00
N ALA A 162 -0.12 -9.87 5.96
CA ALA A 162 -0.94 -10.77 5.17
C ALA A 162 -2.41 -10.75 5.60
N ALA A 163 -2.69 -10.87 6.90
CA ALA A 163 -4.07 -10.85 7.40
C ALA A 163 -4.77 -9.50 7.16
N MET A 164 -4.06 -8.37 7.31
CA MET A 164 -4.57 -7.03 6.99
C MET A 164 -4.91 -6.91 5.50
N LEU A 165 -4.03 -7.40 4.62
CA LEU A 165 -4.24 -7.42 3.18
C LEU A 165 -5.47 -8.26 2.80
N GLU A 166 -5.60 -9.48 3.33
CA GLU A 166 -6.77 -10.34 3.06
C GLU A 166 -8.07 -9.67 3.52
N ARG A 167 -8.07 -9.04 4.70
CA ARG A 167 -9.25 -8.34 5.22
C ARG A 167 -9.63 -7.15 4.34
N LEU A 168 -8.66 -6.38 3.86
CA LEU A 168 -8.90 -5.26 2.95
C LEU A 168 -9.43 -5.74 1.59
N LEU A 169 -8.81 -6.76 0.98
CA LEU A 169 -9.27 -7.33 -0.28
C LEU A 169 -10.68 -7.91 -0.17
N THR A 170 -10.98 -8.56 0.95
CA THR A 170 -12.33 -9.07 1.25
C THR A 170 -13.34 -7.92 1.32
N ALA A 171 -13.04 -6.86 2.06
CA ALA A 171 -13.93 -5.69 2.18
C ALA A 171 -14.09 -4.90 0.87
N ALA A 172 -13.08 -4.93 0.01
CA ALA A 172 -13.07 -4.31 -1.31
C ALA A 172 -13.74 -5.18 -2.40
N THR A 173 -14.03 -6.44 -2.09
CA THR A 173 -14.77 -7.33 -2.99
C THR A 173 -16.26 -7.00 -2.87
N ALA A 174 -16.88 -6.50 -3.94
CA ALA A 174 -18.32 -6.27 -3.98
C ALA A 174 -19.07 -7.61 -4.07
N GLU A 175 -20.23 -7.72 -3.41
CA GLU A 175 -21.16 -8.83 -3.65
C GLU A 175 -21.66 -8.73 -5.10
N SER A 176 -21.18 -9.64 -5.96
CA SER A 176 -21.60 -9.71 -7.35
C SER A 176 -22.81 -10.63 -7.49
N VAL A 177 -23.93 -10.09 -7.98
CA VAL A 177 -25.16 -10.86 -8.27
C VAL A 177 -25.02 -11.70 -9.56
N ARG A 178 -23.99 -11.46 -10.40
CA ARG A 178 -23.88 -12.07 -11.75
C ARG A 178 -22.45 -12.44 -12.18
N GLY A 179 -21.56 -12.82 -11.26
CA GLY A 179 -20.21 -13.27 -11.65
C GLY A 179 -19.29 -13.59 -10.49
N LEU A 180 -18.07 -14.06 -10.81
CA LEU A 180 -16.98 -14.23 -9.85
C LEU A 180 -16.65 -12.87 -9.23
N ALA A 181 -16.87 -12.74 -7.92
CA ALA A 181 -16.54 -11.53 -7.19
C ALA A 181 -15.02 -11.35 -7.17
N ALA A 182 -14.53 -10.20 -7.64
CA ALA A 182 -13.12 -9.84 -7.63
C ALA A 182 -12.93 -8.56 -6.79
N PRO A 183 -11.79 -8.42 -6.09
CA PRO A 183 -11.49 -7.19 -5.37
C PRO A 183 -11.42 -5.98 -6.30
N ASP A 184 -12.16 -4.91 -5.96
CA ASP A 184 -12.09 -3.64 -6.68
C ASP A 184 -10.97 -2.77 -6.10
N LEU A 185 -9.97 -2.47 -6.92
CA LEU A 185 -8.82 -1.65 -6.54
C LEU A 185 -9.24 -0.24 -6.10
N SER A 186 -10.18 0.39 -6.80
CA SER A 186 -10.63 1.75 -6.47
C SER A 186 -11.32 1.76 -5.10
N ARG A 187 -12.15 0.75 -4.84
CA ARG A 187 -12.80 0.58 -3.54
C ARG A 187 -11.79 0.30 -2.43
N ALA A 188 -10.76 -0.51 -2.68
CA ALA A 188 -9.71 -0.76 -1.69
C ALA A 188 -8.98 0.53 -1.32
N PHE A 189 -8.64 1.36 -2.31
CA PHE A 189 -8.02 2.67 -2.08
C PHE A 189 -8.95 3.63 -1.34
N ASP A 190 -10.23 3.68 -1.70
CA ASP A 190 -11.22 4.50 -0.98
C ASP A 190 -11.35 4.10 0.49
N LEU A 191 -11.35 2.78 0.78
CA LEU A 191 -11.42 2.28 2.15
C LEU A 191 -10.19 2.71 2.98
N VAL A 192 -8.99 2.62 2.40
CA VAL A 192 -7.76 3.07 3.08
C VAL A 192 -7.74 4.58 3.26
N ALA A 193 -8.10 5.35 2.23
CA ALA A 193 -8.09 6.81 2.29
C ALA A 193 -9.11 7.37 3.29
N ARG A 194 -10.31 6.77 3.37
CA ARG A 194 -11.38 7.24 4.27
C ARG A 194 -11.21 6.76 5.70
N ASN A 195 -10.91 5.48 5.88
CA ASN A 195 -10.94 4.84 7.20
C ASN A 195 -9.53 4.66 7.81
N GLY A 196 -8.46 4.98 7.07
CA GLY A 196 -7.11 4.62 7.45
C GLY A 196 -6.87 3.12 7.38
N VAL A 197 -5.92 2.61 8.15
CA VAL A 197 -5.63 1.16 8.22
C VAL A 197 -5.92 0.52 9.58
N ALA A 198 -6.24 1.29 10.63
CA ALA A 198 -6.53 0.73 11.95
C ALA A 198 -7.79 -0.14 11.98
N TRP A 199 -8.80 0.18 11.18
CA TRP A 199 -10.04 -0.60 11.08
C TRP A 199 -9.80 -2.05 10.58
N LEU A 200 -8.63 -2.32 9.96
CA LEU A 200 -8.22 -3.67 9.57
C LEU A 200 -7.87 -4.54 10.80
N LEU A 201 -7.66 -3.93 11.96
CA LEU A 201 -7.40 -4.60 13.22
C LEU A 201 -8.68 -4.69 14.07
N PRO A 202 -8.89 -5.75 14.86
CA PRO A 202 -9.93 -5.80 15.87
C PRO A 202 -9.64 -4.82 17.01
N GLU A 203 -10.50 -3.84 17.22
CA GLU A 203 -10.29 -2.77 18.22
C GLU A 203 -10.22 -3.25 19.68
N HIS A 204 -10.81 -4.42 19.96
CA HIS A 204 -11.11 -4.91 21.31
C HIS A 204 -10.39 -6.21 21.66
N ARG A 205 -9.40 -6.64 20.88
CA ARG A 205 -8.71 -7.92 21.12
C ARG A 205 -7.23 -7.71 21.43
N LEU A 206 -6.88 -7.84 22.70
CA LEU A 206 -5.49 -7.95 23.15
C LEU A 206 -4.91 -9.32 22.76
N ALA A 207 -3.71 -9.34 22.19
CA ALA A 207 -2.97 -10.56 21.91
C ALA A 207 -2.59 -11.29 23.20
N GLY A 208 -2.98 -12.56 23.31
CA GLY A 208 -2.54 -13.44 24.39
C GLY A 208 -1.12 -13.99 24.13
N PRO A 209 -0.44 -14.51 25.18
CA PRO A 209 0.94 -15.02 25.07
C PRO A 209 1.11 -16.23 24.13
N ALA A 210 0.02 -16.91 23.78
CA ALA A 210 -0.01 -18.01 22.84
C ALA A 210 -0.96 -17.75 21.65
N ASP A 211 -1.45 -16.52 21.50
CA ASP A 211 -2.37 -16.19 20.41
C ASP A 211 -1.62 -16.25 19.07
N ARG A 212 -2.24 -16.93 18.11
CA ARG A 212 -1.74 -17.04 16.73
C ARG A 212 -2.53 -16.17 15.77
N ASP A 213 -3.57 -15.47 16.26
CA ASP A 213 -4.27 -14.48 15.47
C ASP A 213 -3.34 -13.31 15.18
N ALA A 214 -2.91 -13.22 13.93
CA ALA A 214 -1.99 -12.21 13.47
C ALA A 214 -2.58 -10.78 13.55
N LEU A 215 -3.90 -10.64 13.67
CA LEU A 215 -4.56 -9.34 13.81
C LEU A 215 -4.72 -8.89 15.27
N ALA A 216 -4.48 -9.75 16.26
CA ALA A 216 -4.61 -9.36 17.66
C ALA A 216 -3.63 -8.23 18.02
N LEU A 217 -4.09 -7.26 18.81
CA LEU A 217 -3.32 -6.07 19.14
C LEU A 217 -2.23 -6.39 20.16
N ALA A 218 -1.00 -5.93 19.91
CA ALA A 218 0.04 -5.94 20.93
C ALA A 218 -0.35 -5.03 22.11
N PRO A 219 0.20 -5.21 23.32
CA PRO A 219 -0.18 -4.42 24.49
C PRO A 219 -0.16 -2.90 24.28
N LEU A 220 0.88 -2.37 23.62
CA LEU A 220 0.98 -0.94 23.36
C LEU A 220 -0.04 -0.46 22.32
N GLU A 221 -0.34 -1.28 21.31
CA GLU A 221 -1.36 -1.00 20.31
C GLU A 221 -2.76 -1.04 20.90
N TYR A 222 -3.03 -1.98 21.81
CA TYR A 222 -4.29 -2.05 22.54
C TYR A 222 -4.52 -0.80 23.39
N LEU A 223 -3.52 -0.39 24.18
CA LEU A 223 -3.61 0.86 24.95
C LEU A 223 -3.73 2.09 24.04
N THR A 224 -3.05 2.11 22.89
CA THR A 224 -3.20 3.19 21.90
C THR A 224 -4.61 3.23 21.34
N SER A 225 -5.14 2.09 20.89
CA SER A 225 -6.51 1.95 20.38
C SER A 225 -7.52 2.49 21.39
N ARG A 226 -7.33 2.18 22.68
CA ARG A 226 -8.25 2.60 23.74
C ARG A 226 -8.10 4.07 24.15
N TYR A 227 -6.87 4.54 24.37
CA TYR A 227 -6.61 5.81 25.07
C TYR A 227 -6.11 6.95 24.17
N ALA A 228 -5.76 6.69 22.91
CA ALA A 228 -5.34 7.77 22.02
C ALA A 228 -6.50 8.73 21.76
N THR A 229 -6.23 10.04 21.88
CA THR A 229 -7.19 11.12 21.62
C THR A 229 -6.60 12.14 20.64
N GLY A 230 -7.46 12.97 20.04
CA GLY A 230 -7.04 14.06 19.14
C GLY A 230 -6.09 13.59 18.03
N VAL A 231 -4.95 14.27 17.91
CA VAL A 231 -3.93 13.97 16.90
C VAL A 231 -3.38 12.55 16.99
N HIS A 232 -3.26 11.98 18.19
CA HIS A 232 -2.78 10.62 18.37
C HIS A 232 -3.82 9.59 17.92
N ARG A 233 -5.10 9.87 18.13
CA ARG A 233 -6.19 9.01 17.61
C ARG A 233 -6.16 8.98 16.09
N THR A 234 -6.06 10.15 15.45
CA THR A 234 -5.97 10.24 13.99
C THR A 234 -4.71 9.55 13.44
N ALA A 235 -3.57 9.67 14.12
CA ALA A 235 -2.33 9.02 13.73
C ALA A 235 -2.41 7.48 13.88
N TRP A 236 -3.04 6.98 14.95
CA TRP A 236 -3.35 5.56 15.11
C TRP A 236 -4.27 5.06 14.01
N GLU A 237 -5.41 5.72 13.80
CA GLU A 237 -6.41 5.32 12.81
C GLU A 237 -5.83 5.28 11.38
N THR A 238 -5.07 6.32 11.05
CA THR A 238 -4.50 6.48 9.71
C THR A 238 -3.34 5.53 9.49
N ALA A 239 -2.35 5.49 10.38
CA ALA A 239 -1.04 4.89 10.11
C ALA A 239 -0.59 3.83 11.12
N LEU A 240 -1.44 3.44 12.09
CA LEU A 240 -1.07 2.61 13.24
C LEU A 240 0.05 3.22 14.10
N ALA A 241 0.15 4.56 14.14
CA ALA A 241 1.13 5.22 15.00
C ALA A 241 0.73 5.04 16.47
N VAL A 242 1.54 4.31 17.23
CA VAL A 242 1.30 4.04 18.64
C VAL A 242 1.63 5.24 19.53
N LEU A 243 0.94 5.36 20.66
CA LEU A 243 1.30 6.31 21.70
C LEU A 243 2.71 6.02 22.23
N PRO A 244 3.46 7.04 22.69
CA PRO A 244 4.68 6.83 23.45
C PRO A 244 4.40 5.93 24.67
N LEU A 245 5.30 4.99 24.95
CA LEU A 245 5.13 3.98 26.01
C LEU A 245 4.71 4.58 27.36
N ARG A 246 5.40 5.64 27.82
CA ARG A 246 5.08 6.34 29.07
C ARG A 246 3.67 6.95 29.04
N ALA A 247 3.26 7.53 27.92
CA ALA A 247 1.94 8.15 27.76
C ALA A 247 0.82 7.09 27.78
N ALA A 248 1.02 5.97 27.09
CA ALA A 248 0.04 4.88 27.06
C ALA A 248 -0.19 4.27 28.45
N VAL A 249 0.89 3.96 29.19
CA VAL A 249 0.79 3.40 30.55
C VAL A 249 0.23 4.43 31.53
N ALA A 250 0.60 5.71 31.42
CA ALA A 250 0.05 6.76 32.26
C ALA A 250 -1.45 6.95 32.04
N ALA A 251 -1.92 6.91 30.78
CA ALA A 251 -3.34 7.00 30.47
C ALA A 251 -4.13 5.82 31.07
N ALA A 252 -3.61 4.60 30.95
CA ALA A 252 -4.22 3.42 31.57
C ALA A 252 -4.25 3.50 33.11
N HIS A 253 -3.22 4.10 33.72
CA HIS A 253 -3.18 4.31 35.17
C HIS A 253 -4.17 5.38 35.66
N GLN A 254 -4.41 6.40 34.85
CA GLN A 254 -5.33 7.50 35.15
C GLN A 254 -6.80 7.16 34.89
N ASP A 255 -7.07 6.07 34.16
CA ASP A 255 -8.41 5.55 33.97
C ASP A 255 -8.96 5.04 35.32
N PRO A 256 -10.07 5.61 35.85
CA PRO A 256 -10.65 5.18 37.11
C PRO A 256 -11.31 3.79 37.02
N ASP A 257 -11.60 3.30 35.81
CA ASP A 257 -12.25 2.00 35.58
C ASP A 257 -11.65 1.30 34.34
N PRO A 258 -10.36 0.89 34.40
CA PRO A 258 -9.73 0.21 33.29
C PRO A 258 -10.33 -1.18 33.13
N ASP A 259 -10.69 -1.54 31.89
CA ASP A 259 -11.12 -2.90 31.63
C ASP A 259 -9.97 -3.91 31.89
N PRO A 260 -10.28 -5.21 32.09
CA PRO A 260 -9.27 -6.21 32.39
C PRO A 260 -8.15 -6.33 31.34
N ASP A 261 -8.43 -6.06 30.07
CA ASP A 261 -7.44 -6.15 28.99
C ASP A 261 -6.51 -4.93 29.00
N ALA A 262 -7.04 -3.75 29.26
CA ALA A 262 -6.26 -2.53 29.47
C ALA A 262 -5.32 -2.68 30.67
N ALA A 263 -5.82 -3.22 31.79
CA ALA A 263 -5.00 -3.50 32.96
C ALA A 263 -3.89 -4.52 32.64
N ARG A 264 -4.22 -5.63 31.97
CA ARG A 264 -3.23 -6.65 31.56
C ARG A 264 -2.19 -6.09 30.59
N ALA A 265 -2.61 -5.29 29.61
CA ALA A 265 -1.72 -4.65 28.66
C ALA A 265 -0.74 -3.70 29.38
N ALA A 266 -1.23 -2.86 30.28
CA ALA A 266 -0.41 -1.94 31.07
C ALA A 266 0.60 -2.70 31.95
N LEU A 267 0.16 -3.73 32.67
CA LEU A 267 1.03 -4.57 33.50
C LEU A 267 2.14 -5.26 32.68
N THR A 268 1.80 -5.75 31.49
CA THR A 268 2.76 -6.38 30.56
C THR A 268 3.85 -5.41 30.11
N LEU A 269 3.54 -4.11 30.02
CA LEU A 269 4.45 -3.06 29.57
C LEU A 269 5.34 -2.49 30.68
N LEU A 270 5.05 -2.75 31.96
CA LEU A 270 5.82 -2.21 33.09
C LEU A 270 7.32 -2.56 33.06
N PRO A 271 7.76 -3.79 32.69
CA PRO A 271 9.19 -4.09 32.60
C PRO A 271 9.91 -3.24 31.56
N ALA A 272 9.29 -3.04 30.39
CA ALA A 272 9.84 -2.19 29.32
C ALA A 272 9.89 -0.72 29.77
N LEU A 273 8.84 -0.23 30.44
CA LEU A 273 8.81 1.13 30.97
C LEU A 273 9.92 1.35 32.02
N ARG A 274 10.13 0.39 32.92
CA ARG A 274 11.21 0.44 33.93
C ARG A 274 12.59 0.49 33.27
N ALA A 275 12.81 -0.34 32.25
CA ALA A 275 14.07 -0.36 31.51
C ALA A 275 14.33 0.99 30.82
N GLN A 276 13.31 1.57 30.17
CA GLN A 276 13.42 2.89 29.53
C GLN A 276 13.78 3.99 30.54
N VAL A 277 13.07 4.07 31.67
CA VAL A 277 13.35 5.08 32.71
C VAL A 277 14.76 4.91 33.28
N SER A 278 15.20 3.68 33.53
CA SER A 278 16.55 3.41 34.05
C SER A 278 17.63 3.87 33.06
N ALA A 279 17.47 3.54 31.77
CA ALA A 279 18.41 3.98 30.74
C ALA A 279 18.47 5.51 30.57
N GLU A 280 17.33 6.20 30.71
CA GLU A 280 17.27 7.67 30.73
C GLU A 280 18.04 8.25 31.91
N LEU A 281 17.89 7.68 33.11
CA LEU A 281 18.64 8.10 34.30
C LEU A 281 20.14 7.90 34.13
N ASP A 282 20.58 6.73 33.64
CA ASP A 282 21.99 6.45 33.37
C ASP A 282 22.60 7.41 32.34
N ALA A 283 21.83 7.81 31.32
CA ALA A 283 22.25 8.80 30.34
C ALA A 283 22.39 10.20 30.96
N ILE A 284 21.46 10.59 31.84
CA ILE A 284 21.51 11.85 32.56
C ILE A 284 22.72 11.87 33.51
N GLU A 285 22.93 10.81 34.28
CA GLU A 285 24.07 10.67 35.20
C GLU A 285 25.40 10.83 34.46
N ARG A 286 25.61 10.07 33.37
CA ARG A 286 26.82 10.18 32.55
C ARG A 286 27.05 11.59 32.02
N ARG A 287 26.00 12.27 31.56
CA ARG A 287 26.09 13.64 31.06
C ARG A 287 26.48 14.62 32.17
N LEU A 288 25.87 14.49 33.36
CA LEU A 288 26.16 15.36 34.51
C LEU A 288 27.57 15.10 35.06
N ALA A 289 28.00 13.83 35.14
CA ALA A 289 29.36 13.47 35.53
C ALA A 289 30.41 14.02 34.53
N GLY A 290 30.13 13.93 33.23
CA GLY A 290 30.98 14.53 32.19
C GLY A 290 31.08 16.05 32.31
N ALA A 291 29.98 16.74 32.57
CA ALA A 291 29.97 18.19 32.79
C ALA A 291 30.74 18.59 34.06
N ALA A 292 30.62 17.80 35.15
CA ALA A 292 31.35 18.03 36.38
C ALA A 292 32.88 17.82 36.21
N ALA A 293 33.30 16.79 35.47
CA ALA A 293 34.70 16.50 35.21
C ALA A 293 35.35 17.46 34.19
N GLY A 294 34.59 17.93 33.20
CA GLY A 294 35.05 18.91 32.19
C GLY A 294 35.17 20.35 32.72
N SER A 295 34.77 20.60 33.97
CA SER A 295 34.84 21.91 34.62
C SER A 295 36.14 22.13 35.42
N THR A 296 37.18 21.31 35.23
CA THR A 296 38.47 21.50 35.90
C THR A 296 39.25 22.63 35.20
N PRO A 297 39.41 23.82 35.82
CA PRO A 297 40.18 24.90 35.20
C PRO A 297 41.67 24.54 35.24
N THR A 298 42.29 24.48 34.07
CA THR A 298 43.76 24.49 33.93
C THR A 298 44.27 25.81 34.54
N ALA A 299 44.99 25.70 35.66
CA ALA A 299 45.75 26.79 36.26
C ALA A 299 47.11 26.96 35.59
#